data_AF-A0A946ME87-F1
#
_entry.id   AF-A0A946ME87-F1
#
_cell.length_a   1.000
_cell.length_b   1.000
_cell.length_c   1.000
_cell.angle_alpha   90.00
_cell.angle_beta   90.00
_cell.angle_gamma   90.00
#
_symmetry.space_group_name_H-M   'P 1'
#
loop_
_entity.id
_entity.type
_entity.pdbx_description
1 polymer ?
#
loop_
_entity_poly.entity_id
_entity_poly.type
_entity_poly.pdbx_seq_one_letter_code
_entity_poly.pdbx_strand_id
1 'polypeptide(L)'
;MKYSIVSIILLLALNTTATAAPTRVIRYSELILPDKPIAYWQMQANKQGQFHNHLAIAQPLTATTTGKTSTADGPTAPIHPGFGKENNPALGIPTSTGYLVVDDPGNNSPLDFTSGDDITIEAWISPTKLNGFQYIVGKGRTGRSGFPAENHNYALRLTASGNLTFLFRSRTKTGEEQYHRWTSTDSIIAGDGWHHVAVTYTFGKTKNIHGYIDGQRAYGKWDLGGDTGAPPVVDNDQLWIGSALSGNPNSTFEGAIDEVAIYRHRLTAVQIATRYSYQEQTPEFNVKQIPENEVLVQIFEGVNDKSFLSRSPQLTDQYTTSTFAFFQIPNKYNAQGIKIDRSSPFMIRAYGNAVIPTGTHRILVRARNGARLFIDGELKATVPFFNISSKASGAIFEVHHDLAPSIRGLQRGDSEVVLTIEGDGQQHLLRFEMIVGGGKRRPETGETAVCIATENGEFSLLSDHIDVTLTNEPWLEFKRKSHKEINAIDRKNRLAVTTTERDYWHRRHVVAHDIISNLPKLIPPKPVFHESIQNPIDQFINARLGSAKQTPQPLIDDYSFIRRLA
;
A
#
# COMPACT_ATOMS: atom_id res chain seq x y z
N MET A 1 -33.66 -7.97 11.43
CA MET A 1 -33.19 -7.78 12.82
C MET A 1 -32.52 -6.42 12.87
N LYS A 2 -33.16 -5.44 13.52
CA LYS A 2 -32.76 -4.02 13.53
C LYS A 2 -31.48 -3.87 14.36
N TYR A 3 -30.41 -3.34 13.77
CA TYR A 3 -29.23 -2.91 14.53
C TYR A 3 -29.34 -1.41 14.80
N SER A 4 -29.47 -1.09 16.08
CA SER A 4 -29.51 0.27 16.61
C SER A 4 -28.11 0.88 16.51
N ILE A 5 -28.02 1.99 15.79
CA ILE A 5 -26.92 2.95 15.83
C ILE A 5 -26.95 3.67 17.19
N VAL A 6 -25.78 4.05 17.72
CA VAL A 6 -25.44 4.95 18.86
C VAL A 6 -24.32 4.24 19.68
N SER A 7 -23.07 4.72 19.79
CA SER A 7 -22.59 6.09 19.95
C SER A 7 -21.25 6.32 19.23
N ILE A 8 -21.21 7.32 18.36
CA ILE A 8 -19.98 8.02 17.96
C ILE A 8 -19.89 9.24 18.86
N ILE A 9 -18.87 9.34 19.71
CA ILE A 9 -18.57 10.60 20.40
C ILE A 9 -17.85 11.48 19.39
N LEU A 10 -18.64 12.37 18.78
CA LEU A 10 -18.20 13.49 17.97
C LEU A 10 -17.68 14.57 18.92
N LEU A 11 -16.38 14.86 18.90
CA LEU A 11 -15.85 16.06 19.54
C LEU A 11 -16.24 17.26 18.64
N LEU A 12 -17.37 17.89 18.93
CA LEU A 12 -17.72 19.20 18.38
C LEU A 12 -16.75 20.25 18.93
N ALA A 13 -15.93 20.82 18.05
CA ALA A 13 -15.16 22.01 18.35
C ALA A 13 -16.13 23.21 18.49
N LEU A 14 -16.48 23.55 19.73
CA LEU A 14 -17.01 24.86 20.06
C LEU A 14 -15.84 25.87 20.00
N ASN A 15 -15.90 26.78 19.03
CA ASN A 15 -15.09 27.99 19.01
C ASN A 15 -15.50 28.87 20.21
N THR A 16 -14.85 28.65 21.34
CA THR A 16 -14.73 29.64 22.41
C THR A 16 -13.27 29.96 22.56
N THR A 17 -12.89 31.22 22.35
CA THR A 17 -11.57 31.78 22.61
C THR A 17 -11.27 31.72 24.11
N ALA A 18 -10.92 30.53 24.59
CA ALA A 18 -10.20 30.32 25.83
C ALA A 18 -8.75 30.09 25.44
N THR A 19 -7.87 31.01 25.83
CA THR A 19 -6.42 30.82 25.83
C THR A 19 -6.10 29.65 26.77
N ALA A 20 -6.20 28.43 26.25
CA ALA A 20 -5.72 27.24 26.93
C ALA A 20 -4.21 27.40 27.09
N ALA A 21 -3.73 27.36 28.34
CA ALA A 21 -2.31 27.18 28.63
C ALA A 21 -1.80 25.97 27.82
N PRO A 22 -0.57 26.00 27.28
CA PRO A 22 -0.08 24.91 26.45
C PRO A 22 -0.13 23.61 27.26
N THR A 23 -1.02 22.70 26.87
CA THR A 23 -1.06 21.33 27.38
C THR A 23 0.33 20.75 27.23
N ARG A 24 1.00 20.46 28.35
CA ARG A 24 2.29 19.76 28.37
C ARG A 24 2.19 18.55 27.44
N VAL A 25 3.05 18.50 26.42
CA VAL A 25 3.19 17.31 25.58
C VAL A 25 3.76 16.21 26.48
N ILE A 26 2.95 15.21 26.80
CA ILE A 26 3.41 14.02 27.52
C ILE A 26 4.30 13.26 26.55
N ARG A 27 5.59 13.16 26.86
CA ARG A 27 6.54 12.39 26.03
C ARG A 27 6.16 10.92 26.10
N TYR A 28 6.39 10.16 25.02
CA TYR A 28 6.06 8.74 24.97
C TYR A 28 6.59 7.94 26.18
N SER A 29 7.82 8.21 26.62
CA SER A 29 8.42 7.60 27.81
C SER A 29 7.64 7.87 29.11
N GLU A 30 7.00 9.02 29.24
CA GLU A 30 6.15 9.37 30.40
C GLU A 30 4.83 8.58 30.41
N LEU A 31 4.41 8.01 29.26
CA LEU A 31 3.26 7.10 29.18
C LEU A 31 3.64 5.66 29.54
N ILE A 32 4.86 5.25 29.25
CA ILE A 32 5.33 3.86 29.38
C ILE A 32 5.75 3.53 30.81
N LEU A 33 6.54 4.40 31.44
CA LEU A 33 7.13 4.11 32.75
C LEU A 33 6.10 3.88 33.88
N PRO A 34 4.96 4.61 33.97
CA PRO A 34 3.94 4.35 34.98
C PRO A 34 3.32 2.96 34.90
N ASP A 35 3.29 2.37 33.71
CA ASP A 35 2.78 1.02 33.46
C ASP A 35 3.81 -0.06 33.79
N LYS A 36 4.98 0.28 34.38
CA LYS A 36 5.95 -0.68 34.95
C LYS A 36 6.31 -1.84 33.99
N PRO A 37 6.91 -1.57 32.82
CA PRO A 37 7.49 -2.63 32.02
C PRO A 37 8.56 -3.39 32.82
N ILE A 38 8.88 -4.61 32.40
CA ILE A 38 10.05 -5.37 32.88
C ILE A 38 11.29 -5.09 32.03
N ALA A 39 11.09 -4.67 30.79
CA ALA A 39 12.14 -4.25 29.87
C ALA A 39 11.60 -3.13 28.97
N TYR A 40 12.41 -2.10 28.76
CA TYR A 40 12.05 -0.95 27.95
C TYR A 40 13.32 -0.33 27.32
N TRP A 41 13.39 -0.35 25.98
CA TRP A 41 14.49 0.21 25.21
C TRP A 41 13.98 1.31 24.27
N GLN A 42 14.45 2.53 24.48
CA GLN A 42 14.21 3.71 23.63
C GLN A 42 15.05 3.71 22.34
N MET A 43 15.76 2.61 22.06
CA MET A 43 16.62 2.44 20.89
C MET A 43 17.67 3.55 20.67
N GLN A 44 18.15 4.15 21.76
CA GLN A 44 19.25 5.09 21.76
C GLN A 44 20.53 4.40 22.24
N ALA A 45 21.50 4.24 21.35
CA ALA A 45 22.79 3.66 21.71
C ALA A 45 23.62 4.65 22.54
N ASN A 46 24.28 4.16 23.58
CA ASN A 46 25.33 4.90 24.26
C ASN A 46 26.61 4.98 23.39
N LYS A 47 27.64 5.68 23.88
CA LYS A 47 28.92 5.84 23.16
C LYS A 47 29.63 4.51 22.84
N GLN A 48 29.26 3.44 23.54
CA GLN A 48 29.79 2.09 23.36
C GLN A 48 28.91 1.24 22.42
N GLY A 49 27.87 1.82 21.80
CA GLY A 49 26.96 1.08 20.91
C GLY A 49 25.99 0.15 21.64
N GLN A 50 25.82 0.32 22.95
CA GLN A 50 24.90 -0.47 23.75
C GLN A 50 23.57 0.25 23.95
N PHE A 51 22.48 -0.50 23.97
CA PHE A 51 21.15 0.01 24.24
C PHE A 51 20.75 -0.45 25.64
N HIS A 52 20.64 0.50 26.57
CA HIS A 52 20.34 0.19 27.96
C HIS A 52 18.85 0.10 28.17
N ASN A 53 18.43 -0.91 28.94
CA ASN A 53 17.09 -0.95 29.51
C ASN A 53 16.91 0.30 30.38
N HIS A 54 15.84 1.05 30.16
CA HIS A 54 15.57 2.30 30.87
C HIS A 54 15.19 2.05 32.36
N LEU A 55 14.89 0.80 32.71
CA LEU A 55 14.53 0.40 34.06
C LEU A 55 15.76 -0.01 34.87
N ALA A 56 15.86 0.49 36.10
CA ALA A 56 16.83 0.03 37.07
C ALA A 56 16.40 -1.34 37.63
N ILE A 57 17.02 -2.41 37.14
CA ILE A 57 16.82 -3.78 37.61
C ILE A 57 18.17 -4.38 38.05
N ALA A 58 18.13 -5.37 38.96
CA ALA A 58 19.32 -5.93 39.61
C ALA A 58 20.37 -6.48 38.63
N GLN A 59 19.93 -7.02 37.49
CA GLN A 59 20.79 -7.34 36.35
C GLN A 59 20.28 -6.57 35.11
N PRO A 60 21.03 -5.58 34.61
CA PRO A 60 20.57 -4.74 33.51
C PRO A 60 20.47 -5.52 32.21
N LEU A 61 19.28 -5.51 31.60
CA LEU A 61 19.03 -6.08 30.27
C LEU A 61 19.64 -5.19 29.18
N THR A 62 20.95 -5.30 29.00
CA THR A 62 21.70 -4.52 28.00
C THR A 62 21.61 -5.20 26.64
N ALA A 63 21.22 -4.45 25.61
CA ALA A 63 21.23 -4.95 24.24
C ALA A 63 22.50 -4.52 23.50
N THR A 64 23.12 -5.45 22.78
CA THR A 64 24.32 -5.21 21.96
C THR A 64 24.07 -5.55 20.51
N THR A 65 24.61 -4.76 19.60
CA THR A 65 24.48 -4.96 18.15
C THR A 65 25.20 -6.22 17.65
N THR A 66 24.54 -6.93 16.74
CA THR A 66 25.16 -7.91 15.84
C THR A 66 24.82 -7.55 14.39
N GLY A 67 25.80 -7.67 13.50
CA GLY A 67 25.61 -7.38 12.07
C GLY A 67 25.49 -5.89 11.74
N LYS A 68 24.80 -5.55 10.64
CA LYS A 68 24.74 -4.17 10.14
C LYS A 68 23.54 -3.41 10.72
N THR A 69 23.80 -2.49 11.65
CA THR A 69 22.81 -1.52 12.15
C THR A 69 23.27 -0.09 11.86
N SER A 70 22.34 0.86 11.96
CA SER A 70 22.57 2.30 11.84
C SER A 70 21.69 3.07 12.84
N THR A 71 21.86 4.37 12.91
CA THR A 71 20.86 5.26 13.54
C THR A 71 19.86 5.68 12.47
N ALA A 72 18.57 5.53 12.75
CA ALA A 72 17.48 6.00 11.91
C ALA A 72 16.75 7.19 12.57
N ASP A 73 16.04 7.97 11.77
CA ASP A 73 15.16 9.02 12.29
C ASP A 73 13.88 8.38 12.86
N GLY A 74 13.68 8.53 14.16
CA GLY A 74 12.51 8.07 14.91
C GLY A 74 11.26 8.92 14.67
N PRO A 75 10.11 8.50 15.22
CA PRO A 75 8.88 9.27 15.15
C PRO A 75 9.05 10.62 15.88
N THR A 76 8.55 11.70 15.26
CA THR A 76 8.61 13.08 15.79
C THR A 76 7.35 13.87 15.41
N ALA A 77 7.11 14.98 16.10
CA ALA A 77 6.08 15.96 15.76
C ALA A 77 6.42 16.72 14.46
N PRO A 78 5.43 17.15 13.65
CA PRO A 78 3.99 17.13 13.94
C PRO A 78 3.32 15.78 13.66
N ILE A 79 3.94 14.87 12.90
CA ILE A 79 3.30 13.61 12.46
C ILE A 79 2.98 12.71 13.66
N HIS A 80 3.88 12.63 14.64
CA HIS A 80 3.69 11.91 15.90
C HIS A 80 3.87 12.86 17.09
N PRO A 81 2.82 13.61 17.48
CA PRO A 81 2.91 14.64 18.52
C PRO A 81 3.48 14.16 19.86
N GLY A 82 3.25 12.89 20.22
CA GLY A 82 3.72 12.29 21.49
C GLY A 82 5.25 12.19 21.64
N PHE A 83 6.02 12.38 20.57
CA PHE A 83 7.49 12.36 20.61
C PHE A 83 8.13 13.76 20.68
N GLY A 84 7.34 14.83 20.51
CA GLY A 84 7.87 16.19 20.46
C GLY A 84 8.69 16.49 19.19
N LYS A 85 9.30 17.68 19.13
CA LYS A 85 10.04 18.18 17.95
C LYS A 85 11.54 17.87 17.99
N GLU A 86 12.03 17.37 19.13
CA GLU A 86 13.45 17.05 19.30
C GLU A 86 13.81 15.83 18.44
N ASN A 87 15.09 15.74 18.04
CA ASN A 87 15.58 14.57 17.33
C ASN A 87 15.38 13.31 18.20
N ASN A 88 14.69 12.31 17.66
CA ASN A 88 14.45 11.03 18.32
C ASN A 88 15.19 9.94 17.55
N PRO A 89 16.42 9.54 17.93
CA PRO A 89 17.16 8.51 17.22
C PRO A 89 16.59 7.12 17.52
N ALA A 90 16.35 6.34 16.46
CA ALA A 90 15.86 4.96 16.54
C ALA A 90 16.90 3.95 16.03
N LEU A 91 16.67 2.65 16.29
CA LEU A 91 17.48 1.58 15.73
C LEU A 91 17.17 1.42 14.25
N GLY A 92 18.15 1.67 13.39
CA GLY A 92 18.09 1.36 11.96
C GLY A 92 18.69 -0.02 11.64
N ILE A 93 17.97 -0.80 10.85
CA ILE A 93 18.43 -2.06 10.25
C ILE A 93 18.31 -1.91 8.73
N PRO A 94 19.32 -1.32 8.06
CA PRO A 94 19.22 -0.91 6.65
C PRO A 94 19.17 -2.09 5.67
N THR A 95 19.67 -3.24 6.10
CA THR A 95 19.62 -4.52 5.37
C THR A 95 19.27 -5.60 6.36
N SER A 96 18.54 -6.64 5.94
CA SER A 96 18.11 -7.80 6.75
C SER A 96 19.26 -8.67 7.34
N THR A 97 20.26 -8.04 7.96
CA THR A 97 21.51 -8.64 8.45
C THR A 97 21.96 -8.07 9.79
N GLY A 98 21.21 -7.13 10.39
CA GLY A 98 21.51 -6.54 11.70
C GLY A 98 20.39 -6.76 12.72
N TYR A 99 20.74 -6.86 13.99
CA TYR A 99 19.80 -7.02 15.11
C TYR A 99 20.49 -6.74 16.44
N LEU A 100 19.73 -6.63 17.53
CA LEU A 100 20.27 -6.52 18.89
C LEU A 100 20.12 -7.85 19.64
N VAL A 101 21.09 -8.13 20.50
CA VAL A 101 21.16 -9.31 21.36
C VAL A 101 21.10 -8.87 22.81
N VAL A 102 20.20 -9.49 23.58
CA VAL A 102 20.06 -9.30 25.03
C VAL A 102 20.29 -10.66 25.69
N ASP A 103 21.34 -10.74 26.52
CA ASP A 103 21.59 -11.94 27.30
C ASP A 103 20.52 -12.14 28.37
N ASP A 104 20.11 -13.40 28.54
CA ASP A 104 19.19 -13.79 29.60
C ASP A 104 19.94 -13.88 30.96
N PRO A 105 19.44 -13.24 32.03
CA PRO A 105 19.99 -13.31 33.38
C PRO A 105 20.09 -14.70 34.03
N GLY A 106 19.44 -15.72 33.47
CA GLY A 106 19.39 -17.09 33.96
C GLY A 106 18.01 -17.51 34.47
N ASN A 107 17.94 -18.66 35.15
CA ASN A 107 16.66 -19.26 35.53
C ASN A 107 15.71 -18.31 36.28
N ASN A 108 14.45 -18.27 35.84
CA ASN A 108 13.41 -17.39 36.37
C ASN A 108 13.75 -15.91 36.16
N SER A 109 14.39 -15.59 35.03
CA SER A 109 14.68 -14.20 34.68
C SER A 109 13.38 -13.43 34.46
N PRO A 110 13.42 -12.09 34.46
CA PRO A 110 12.27 -11.29 34.02
C PRO A 110 11.77 -11.70 32.63
N LEU A 111 12.63 -12.27 31.76
CA LEU A 111 12.31 -12.67 30.39
C LEU A 111 11.68 -14.07 30.27
N ASP A 112 11.65 -14.87 31.32
CA ASP A 112 11.13 -16.25 31.32
C ASP A 112 9.63 -16.30 31.59
N PHE A 113 8.80 -16.40 30.55
CA PHE A 113 7.34 -16.45 30.71
C PHE A 113 6.84 -17.90 30.77
N THR A 114 6.16 -18.26 31.86
CA THR A 114 5.59 -19.60 32.09
C THR A 114 4.06 -19.59 32.02
N SER A 115 3.43 -20.76 32.21
CA SER A 115 1.97 -20.87 32.25
C SER A 115 1.38 -20.02 33.37
N GLY A 116 0.33 -19.25 33.05
CA GLY A 116 -0.31 -18.31 33.96
C GLY A 116 0.28 -16.89 33.91
N ASP A 117 1.47 -16.70 33.33
CA ASP A 117 2.04 -15.37 33.18
C ASP A 117 1.27 -14.57 32.12
N ASP A 118 0.96 -13.33 32.48
CA ASP A 118 0.50 -12.30 31.56
C ASP A 118 1.69 -11.67 30.86
N ILE A 119 1.55 -11.41 29.57
CA ILE A 119 2.53 -10.69 28.75
C ILE A 119 1.86 -9.55 28.00
N THR A 120 2.53 -8.40 27.95
CA THR A 120 2.35 -7.43 26.87
C THR A 120 3.70 -7.17 26.20
N ILE A 121 3.73 -7.16 24.88
CA ILE A 121 4.89 -6.73 24.08
C ILE A 121 4.42 -5.60 23.18
N GLU A 122 5.18 -4.52 23.09
CA GLU A 122 4.94 -3.45 22.13
C GLU A 122 6.22 -2.88 21.54
N ALA A 123 6.09 -2.21 20.40
CA ALA A 123 7.16 -1.47 19.75
C ALA A 123 6.59 -0.42 18.80
N TRP A 124 7.39 0.61 18.52
CA TRP A 124 7.26 1.41 17.31
C TRP A 124 8.14 0.82 16.22
N ILE A 125 7.60 0.73 15.00
CA ILE A 125 8.29 0.12 13.86
C ILE A 125 8.03 0.90 12.57
N SER A 126 9.03 0.95 11.70
CA SER A 126 8.92 1.49 10.33
C SER A 126 9.63 0.55 9.37
N PRO A 127 9.01 -0.58 8.97
CA PRO A 127 9.62 -1.53 8.05
C PRO A 127 9.79 -0.89 6.67
N THR A 128 10.95 -1.04 6.05
CA THR A 128 11.19 -0.60 4.66
C THR A 128 10.98 -1.74 3.66
N LYS A 129 11.02 -2.98 4.13
CA LYS A 129 10.80 -4.17 3.33
C LYS A 129 10.21 -5.28 4.18
N LEU A 130 9.19 -5.95 3.67
CA LEU A 130 8.57 -7.11 4.31
C LEU A 130 8.79 -8.36 3.46
N ASN A 131 9.42 -9.37 4.04
CA ASN A 131 9.59 -10.71 3.47
C ASN A 131 9.44 -11.77 4.58
N GLY A 132 9.05 -13.00 4.23
CA GLY A 132 8.96 -14.10 5.21
C GLY A 132 8.19 -13.75 6.49
N PHE A 133 8.81 -13.98 7.65
CA PHE A 133 8.29 -13.62 8.98
C PHE A 133 9.34 -12.82 9.76
N GLN A 134 9.30 -11.49 9.67
CA GLN A 134 10.31 -10.62 10.26
C GLN A 134 10.06 -10.37 11.74
N TYR A 135 11.06 -10.64 12.57
CA TYR A 135 10.97 -10.51 14.01
C TYR A 135 11.15 -9.06 14.43
N ILE A 136 10.26 -8.57 15.28
CA ILE A 136 10.43 -7.30 16.00
C ILE A 136 11.18 -7.62 17.30
N VAL A 137 10.70 -8.61 18.05
CA VAL A 137 11.38 -9.16 19.22
C VAL A 137 11.06 -10.66 19.36
N GLY A 138 12.02 -11.45 19.80
CA GLY A 138 11.83 -12.88 20.09
C GLY A 138 12.77 -13.42 21.16
N LYS A 139 12.27 -14.35 21.98
CA LYS A 139 13.01 -15.04 23.04
C LYS A 139 13.27 -16.50 22.64
N GLY A 140 14.55 -16.85 22.50
CA GLY A 140 15.00 -18.14 22.00
C GLY A 140 14.98 -18.26 20.49
N ARG A 141 15.35 -19.43 19.98
CA ARG A 141 15.52 -19.76 18.55
C ARG A 141 16.68 -19.00 17.92
N THR A 142 17.74 -18.78 18.69
CA THR A 142 18.92 -17.99 18.28
C THR A 142 19.93 -18.83 17.48
N GLY A 143 19.87 -20.15 17.61
CA GLY A 143 20.89 -21.06 17.08
C GLY A 143 22.19 -21.06 17.90
N ARG A 144 22.18 -20.45 19.10
CA ARG A 144 23.31 -20.44 20.03
C ARG A 144 23.61 -21.85 20.52
N SER A 145 24.90 -22.19 20.58
CA SER A 145 25.35 -23.47 21.12
C SER A 145 24.88 -23.66 22.57
N GLY A 146 24.42 -24.88 22.88
CA GLY A 146 23.88 -25.23 24.20
C GLY A 146 22.36 -25.12 24.33
N PHE A 147 21.67 -24.59 23.33
CA PHE A 147 20.21 -24.45 23.32
C PHE A 147 19.55 -25.26 22.19
N PRO A 148 18.35 -25.83 22.40
CA PRO A 148 17.61 -26.51 21.34
C PRO A 148 17.25 -25.55 20.21
N ALA A 149 17.28 -26.01 18.96
CA ALA A 149 16.96 -25.16 17.80
C ALA A 149 15.52 -24.62 17.79
N GLU A 150 14.59 -25.30 18.49
CA GLU A 150 13.17 -24.96 18.51
C GLU A 150 12.70 -24.60 19.94
N ASN A 151 13.40 -23.73 20.64
CA ASN A 151 13.16 -23.39 22.06
C ASN A 151 12.38 -22.08 22.29
N HIS A 152 11.46 -21.74 21.39
CA HIS A 152 10.92 -20.38 21.33
C HIS A 152 9.85 -20.08 22.42
N ASN A 153 10.13 -19.15 23.34
CA ASN A 153 9.20 -18.77 24.42
C ASN A 153 8.11 -17.79 23.94
N TYR A 154 8.50 -16.74 23.21
CA TYR A 154 7.58 -15.81 22.54
C TYR A 154 8.27 -15.02 21.44
N ALA A 155 7.49 -14.54 20.48
CA ALA A 155 7.89 -13.47 19.57
C ALA A 155 6.72 -12.62 19.08
N LEU A 156 7.02 -11.34 18.88
CA LEU A 156 6.23 -10.38 18.13
C LEU A 156 6.88 -10.17 16.76
N ARG A 157 6.13 -10.38 15.68
CA ARG A 157 6.68 -10.42 14.32
C ARG A 157 5.66 -9.86 13.31
N LEU A 158 6.12 -9.69 12.07
CA LEU A 158 5.28 -9.37 10.92
C LEU A 158 5.36 -10.47 9.87
N THR A 159 4.29 -10.66 9.10
CA THR A 159 4.33 -11.48 7.88
C THR A 159 4.87 -10.68 6.70
N ALA A 160 5.18 -11.36 5.58
CA ALA A 160 5.53 -10.72 4.30
C ALA A 160 4.45 -9.76 3.77
N SER A 161 3.20 -9.91 4.23
CA SER A 161 2.09 -9.02 3.88
C SER A 161 1.82 -7.96 4.95
N GLY A 162 2.67 -7.83 5.98
CA GLY A 162 2.56 -6.81 7.01
C GLY A 162 1.56 -7.11 8.13
N ASN A 163 0.94 -8.31 8.14
CA ASN A 163 0.11 -8.72 9.27
C ASN A 163 0.95 -8.92 10.53
N LEU A 164 0.49 -8.35 11.66
CA LEU A 164 1.04 -8.62 12.98
C LEU A 164 0.84 -10.10 13.37
N THR A 165 1.87 -10.74 13.91
CA THR A 165 1.81 -12.12 14.37
C THR A 165 2.50 -12.31 15.72
N PHE A 166 1.92 -13.20 16.54
CA PHE A 166 2.50 -13.68 17.78
C PHE A 166 2.80 -15.17 17.64
N LEU A 167 3.99 -15.60 18.05
CA LEU A 167 4.42 -17.01 18.01
C LEU A 167 4.98 -17.43 19.36
N PHE A 168 4.62 -18.62 19.81
CA PHE A 168 5.35 -19.32 20.85
C PHE A 168 5.36 -20.82 20.58
N ARG A 169 6.22 -21.55 21.27
CA ARG A 169 6.19 -23.01 21.29
C ARG A 169 5.69 -23.48 22.65
N SER A 170 4.75 -24.41 22.67
CA SER A 170 4.27 -25.04 23.89
C SER A 170 5.00 -26.35 24.16
N ARG A 171 4.99 -26.78 25.42
CA ARG A 171 5.41 -28.12 25.86
C ARG A 171 4.40 -28.67 26.85
N THR A 172 3.74 -29.78 26.52
CA THR A 172 2.79 -30.45 27.40
C THR A 172 3.51 -31.15 28.56
N LYS A 173 2.76 -31.59 29.58
CA LYS A 173 3.32 -32.37 30.70
C LYS A 173 3.93 -33.70 30.25
N THR A 174 3.49 -34.25 29.11
CA THR A 174 4.02 -35.48 28.51
C THR A 174 5.24 -35.22 27.62
N GLY A 175 5.67 -33.96 27.49
CA GLY A 175 6.84 -33.57 26.71
C GLY A 175 6.56 -33.30 25.23
N GLU A 176 5.30 -33.36 24.78
CA GLU A 176 4.93 -33.02 23.41
C GLU A 176 5.06 -31.52 23.19
N GLU A 177 5.67 -31.12 22.06
CA GLU A 177 5.93 -29.72 21.78
C GLU A 177 5.31 -29.29 20.46
N GLN A 178 4.73 -28.08 20.44
CA GLN A 178 4.01 -27.58 19.27
C GLN A 178 4.15 -26.07 19.13
N TYR A 179 4.28 -25.59 17.89
CA TYR A 179 4.21 -24.17 17.60
C TYR A 179 2.78 -23.66 17.51
N HIS A 180 2.53 -22.51 18.13
CA HIS A 180 1.27 -21.79 18.08
C HIS A 180 1.50 -20.41 17.49
N ARG A 181 0.83 -20.11 16.37
CA ARG A 181 0.91 -18.80 15.71
C ARG A 181 -0.46 -18.18 15.60
N TRP A 182 -0.58 -16.96 16.12
CA TRP A 182 -1.68 -16.07 15.85
C TRP A 182 -1.26 -15.05 14.80
N THR A 183 -2.14 -14.75 13.85
CA THR A 183 -1.91 -13.78 12.78
C THR A 183 -3.14 -12.88 12.63
N SER A 184 -2.90 -11.57 12.65
CA SER A 184 -3.94 -10.55 12.47
C SER A 184 -4.52 -10.55 11.05
N THR A 185 -5.75 -10.05 10.90
CA THR A 185 -6.37 -9.78 9.59
C THR A 185 -5.89 -8.48 8.98
N ASP A 186 -5.61 -7.50 9.85
CA ASP A 186 -5.12 -6.18 9.47
C ASP A 186 -3.60 -6.24 9.21
N SER A 187 -3.09 -5.34 8.37
CA SER A 187 -1.70 -5.30 7.98
C SER A 187 -1.18 -3.87 7.90
N ILE A 188 0.09 -3.70 8.23
CA ILE A 188 0.84 -2.48 7.93
C ILE A 188 1.50 -2.57 6.54
N ILE A 189 2.03 -1.46 6.05
CA ILE A 189 2.65 -1.37 4.73
C ILE A 189 4.12 -0.99 4.88
N ALA A 190 4.99 -1.69 4.16
CA ALA A 190 6.40 -1.34 4.12
C ALA A 190 6.59 0.05 3.49
N GLY A 191 7.34 0.91 4.15
CA GLY A 191 7.61 2.29 3.73
C GLY A 191 6.51 3.29 4.07
N ASP A 192 5.41 2.87 4.73
CA ASP A 192 4.30 3.75 5.13
C ASP A 192 4.57 4.48 6.47
N GLY A 193 5.84 4.68 6.83
CA GLY A 193 6.25 5.38 8.05
C GLY A 193 6.11 4.56 9.34
N TRP A 194 6.00 5.28 10.46
CA TRP A 194 6.01 4.71 11.81
C TRP A 194 4.64 4.19 12.24
N HIS A 195 4.62 2.96 12.72
CA HIS A 195 3.47 2.26 13.29
C HIS A 195 3.73 1.84 14.73
N HIS A 196 2.71 1.89 15.57
CA HIS A 196 2.74 1.27 16.89
C HIS A 196 2.10 -0.11 16.81
N VAL A 197 2.76 -1.14 17.34
CA VAL A 197 2.20 -2.50 17.36
C VAL A 197 2.34 -3.11 18.74
N ALA A 198 1.33 -3.86 19.17
CA ALA A 198 1.35 -4.53 20.46
C ALA A 198 0.56 -5.85 20.47
N VAL A 199 0.91 -6.75 21.38
CA VAL A 199 0.12 -7.95 21.71
C VAL A 199 0.02 -8.09 23.23
N THR A 200 -1.18 -8.39 23.74
CA THR A 200 -1.38 -8.88 25.12
C THR A 200 -1.86 -10.33 25.11
N TYR A 201 -1.35 -11.15 26.03
CA TYR A 201 -1.69 -12.57 26.14
C TYR A 201 -1.49 -13.07 27.58
N THR A 202 -2.16 -14.16 27.95
CA THR A 202 -1.84 -14.92 29.18
C THR A 202 -1.51 -16.34 28.74
N PHE A 203 -0.32 -16.82 29.06
CA PHE A 203 0.07 -18.19 28.73
C PHE A 203 -0.79 -19.22 29.49
N GLY A 204 -1.09 -20.33 28.84
CA GLY A 204 -1.91 -21.40 29.43
C GLY A 204 -3.42 -21.12 29.44
N LYS A 205 -3.88 -20.03 28.81
CA LYS A 205 -5.30 -19.68 28.70
C LYS A 205 -5.68 -19.45 27.23
N THR A 206 -6.85 -19.95 26.85
CA THR A 206 -7.40 -19.79 25.49
C THR A 206 -8.30 -18.55 25.40
N LYS A 207 -8.52 -18.08 24.17
CA LYS A 207 -9.43 -16.98 23.79
C LYS A 207 -9.12 -15.63 24.47
N ASN A 208 -7.86 -15.36 24.75
CA ASN A 208 -7.41 -14.15 25.46
C ASN A 208 -6.37 -13.31 24.70
N ILE A 209 -5.89 -13.75 23.52
CA ILE A 209 -4.91 -12.98 22.75
C ILE A 209 -5.54 -11.75 22.11
N HIS A 210 -4.94 -10.59 22.36
CA HIS A 210 -5.36 -9.31 21.80
C HIS A 210 -4.17 -8.67 21.08
N GLY A 211 -4.23 -8.51 19.76
CA GLY A 211 -3.26 -7.73 18.98
C GLY A 211 -3.74 -6.30 18.76
N TYR A 212 -2.82 -5.37 18.55
CA TYR A 212 -3.10 -3.97 18.32
C TYR A 212 -2.15 -3.41 17.26
N ILE A 213 -2.70 -2.58 16.38
CA ILE A 213 -1.97 -1.82 15.37
C ILE A 213 -2.46 -0.39 15.47
N ASP A 214 -1.55 0.56 15.60
CA ASP A 214 -1.82 2.01 15.65
C ASP A 214 -2.86 2.37 16.72
N GLY A 215 -2.69 1.81 17.92
CA GLY A 215 -3.59 2.00 19.06
C GLY A 215 -4.95 1.30 18.95
N GLN A 216 -5.28 0.71 17.79
CA GLN A 216 -6.56 0.06 17.53
C GLN A 216 -6.49 -1.46 17.68
N ARG A 217 -7.61 -2.08 18.04
CA ARG A 217 -7.70 -3.53 18.20
C ARG A 217 -7.60 -4.22 16.84
N ALA A 218 -6.58 -5.06 16.66
CA ALA A 218 -6.43 -5.93 15.51
C ALA A 218 -6.98 -7.34 15.82
N TYR A 219 -7.95 -7.78 15.02
CA TYR A 219 -8.47 -9.15 15.10
C TYR A 219 -7.61 -10.11 14.28
N GLY A 220 -7.75 -11.41 14.51
CA GLY A 220 -6.90 -12.42 13.87
C GLY A 220 -7.32 -13.84 14.20
N LYS A 221 -6.55 -14.80 13.68
CA LYS A 221 -6.79 -16.23 13.86
C LYS A 221 -5.51 -16.97 14.21
N TRP A 222 -5.66 -18.10 14.91
CA TRP A 222 -4.57 -19.06 15.10
C TRP A 222 -4.39 -19.87 13.81
N ASP A 223 -3.37 -19.54 13.03
CA ASP A 223 -3.11 -20.14 11.72
C ASP A 223 -2.01 -21.21 11.74
N LEU A 224 -1.41 -21.46 12.90
CA LEU A 224 -0.55 -22.61 13.19
C LEU A 224 -0.82 -23.11 14.61
N GLY A 225 -0.97 -24.43 14.79
CA GLY A 225 -1.12 -25.10 16.08
C GLY A 225 -2.39 -24.82 16.89
N GLY A 226 -3.19 -23.83 16.50
CA GLY A 226 -4.41 -23.45 17.20
C GLY A 226 -4.15 -22.69 18.50
N ASP A 227 -5.23 -22.23 19.12
CA ASP A 227 -5.21 -21.69 20.48
C ASP A 227 -4.98 -22.82 21.49
N THR A 228 -4.26 -22.57 22.58
CA THR A 228 -3.89 -23.64 23.53
C THR A 228 -3.85 -23.17 24.98
N GLY A 229 -4.09 -24.13 25.89
CA GLY A 229 -3.85 -23.98 27.33
C GLY A 229 -2.54 -24.63 27.80
N ALA A 230 -1.70 -25.12 26.88
CA ALA A 230 -0.43 -25.73 27.22
C ALA A 230 0.61 -24.69 27.68
N PRO A 231 1.54 -25.07 28.60
CA PRO A 231 2.63 -24.19 29.01
C PRO A 231 3.54 -23.85 27.82
N PRO A 232 4.14 -22.65 27.78
CA PRO A 232 5.19 -22.34 26.81
C PRO A 232 6.50 -23.08 27.16
N VAL A 233 7.36 -23.27 26.16
CA VAL A 233 8.76 -23.66 26.35
C VAL A 233 9.49 -22.48 27.01
N VAL A 234 10.32 -22.77 28.02
CA VAL A 234 11.10 -21.79 28.77
C VAL A 234 12.53 -22.30 28.90
N ASP A 235 13.50 -21.45 28.56
CA ASP A 235 14.92 -21.65 28.82
C ASP A 235 15.67 -20.31 28.84
N ASN A 236 16.99 -20.35 29.08
CA ASN A 236 17.85 -19.17 29.22
C ASN A 236 18.51 -18.74 27.89
N ASP A 237 17.95 -19.10 26.73
CA ASP A 237 18.47 -18.58 25.46
C ASP A 237 18.21 -17.08 25.35
N GLN A 238 18.93 -16.39 24.48
CA GLN A 238 18.90 -14.92 24.40
C GLN A 238 17.55 -14.40 23.89
N LEU A 239 17.28 -13.14 24.22
CA LEU A 239 16.27 -12.33 23.54
C LEU A 239 16.94 -11.54 22.42
N TRP A 240 16.39 -11.59 21.22
CA TRP A 240 16.83 -10.80 20.08
C TRP A 240 15.76 -9.77 19.69
N ILE A 241 16.20 -8.55 19.37
CA ILE A 241 15.37 -7.48 18.81
C ILE A 241 15.76 -7.33 17.34
N GLY A 242 14.78 -7.50 16.44
CA GLY A 242 14.99 -7.42 15.00
C GLY A 242 15.39 -8.72 14.30
N SER A 243 15.54 -9.86 14.98
CA SER A 243 15.86 -11.15 14.33
C SER A 243 15.55 -12.38 15.19
N ALA A 244 15.70 -13.56 14.58
CA ALA A 244 15.77 -14.90 15.19
C ALA A 244 16.37 -15.86 14.15
N LEU A 245 16.29 -17.18 14.38
CA LEU A 245 16.65 -18.22 13.40
C LEU A 245 18.10 -18.09 12.89
N SER A 246 19.05 -17.94 13.82
CA SER A 246 20.47 -17.78 13.51
C SER A 246 20.77 -16.59 12.56
N GLY A 247 19.94 -15.55 12.59
CA GLY A 247 20.12 -14.35 11.77
C GLY A 247 19.62 -14.50 10.34
N ASN A 248 18.69 -15.44 10.07
CA ASN A 248 18.15 -15.67 8.73
C ASN A 248 17.57 -14.37 8.13
N PRO A 249 18.01 -13.93 6.93
CA PRO A 249 17.53 -12.69 6.31
C PRO A 249 16.01 -12.62 6.04
N ASN A 250 15.30 -13.75 5.95
CA ASN A 250 13.83 -13.77 5.81
C ASN A 250 13.11 -13.73 7.18
N SER A 251 13.86 -13.62 8.28
CA SER A 251 13.38 -13.47 9.64
C SER A 251 14.02 -12.28 10.37
N THR A 252 15.01 -11.64 9.76
CA THR A 252 15.58 -10.38 10.22
C THR A 252 14.77 -9.20 9.68
N PHE A 253 14.45 -8.26 10.55
CA PHE A 253 13.75 -7.02 10.23
C PHE A 253 14.58 -6.15 9.29
N GLU A 254 13.92 -5.37 8.42
CA GLU A 254 14.56 -4.36 7.58
C GLU A 254 13.74 -3.08 7.66
N GLY A 255 14.34 -2.01 8.18
CA GLY A 255 13.65 -0.76 8.51
C GLY A 255 14.15 -0.16 9.82
N ALA A 256 13.28 0.53 10.55
CA ALA A 256 13.60 1.08 11.86
C ALA A 256 12.70 0.52 12.98
N ILE A 257 13.25 0.41 14.19
CA ILE A 257 12.56 -0.02 15.42
C ILE A 257 12.85 1.01 16.51
N ASP A 258 11.82 1.36 17.27
CA ASP A 258 11.91 2.27 18.41
C ASP A 258 11.02 1.77 19.58
N GLU A 259 11.29 2.26 20.79
CA GLU A 259 10.38 2.16 21.93
C GLU A 259 9.88 0.73 22.26
N VAL A 260 10.78 -0.26 22.25
CA VAL A 260 10.41 -1.66 22.55
C VAL A 260 10.20 -1.84 24.04
N ALA A 261 9.02 -2.33 24.45
CA ALA A 261 8.71 -2.61 25.84
C ALA A 261 8.03 -3.98 26.04
N ILE A 262 8.36 -4.63 27.17
CA ILE A 262 7.80 -5.92 27.59
C ILE A 262 7.26 -5.78 29.02
N TYR A 263 6.08 -6.35 29.29
CA TYR A 263 5.37 -6.27 30.56
C TYR A 263 4.98 -7.66 31.05
N ARG A 264 4.92 -7.84 32.38
CA ARG A 264 4.37 -9.04 33.05
C ARG A 264 2.89 -8.92 33.44
N HIS A 265 2.16 -8.05 32.76
CA HIS A 265 0.71 -7.92 32.90
C HIS A 265 0.10 -7.50 31.56
N ARG A 266 -1.21 -7.69 31.44
CA ARG A 266 -1.97 -7.30 30.25
C ARG A 266 -2.38 -5.85 30.35
N LEU A 267 -1.93 -5.06 29.39
CA LEU A 267 -2.37 -3.70 29.24
C LEU A 267 -3.77 -3.64 28.62
N THR A 268 -4.54 -2.64 29.04
CA THR A 268 -5.89 -2.42 28.52
C THR A 268 -5.84 -1.79 27.13
N ALA A 269 -6.93 -1.94 26.37
CA ALA A 269 -7.05 -1.29 25.07
C ALA A 269 -6.95 0.24 25.18
N VAL A 270 -7.40 0.83 26.29
CA VAL A 270 -7.29 2.28 26.53
C VAL A 270 -5.84 2.69 26.72
N GLN A 271 -5.07 1.98 27.55
CA GLN A 271 -3.63 2.25 27.72
C GLN A 271 -2.91 2.16 26.38
N ILE A 272 -3.16 1.12 25.58
CA ILE A 272 -2.54 0.96 24.26
C ILE A 272 -2.97 2.08 23.29
N ALA A 273 -4.25 2.46 23.28
CA ALA A 273 -4.72 3.57 22.44
C ALA A 273 -4.03 4.90 22.78
N THR A 274 -3.77 5.18 24.07
CA THR A 274 -3.07 6.42 24.47
C THR A 274 -1.61 6.49 24.03
N ARG A 275 -1.01 5.36 23.64
CA ARG A 275 0.38 5.30 23.15
C ARG A 275 0.50 5.68 21.69
N TYR A 276 -0.60 5.68 20.95
CA TYR A 276 -0.61 6.07 19.55
C TYR A 276 -1.22 7.45 19.35
N SER A 277 -0.42 8.37 18.83
CA SER A 277 -0.89 9.66 18.32
C SER A 277 -0.31 9.88 16.93
N TYR A 278 -1.19 10.15 15.97
CA TYR A 278 -0.84 10.42 14.59
C TYR A 278 -1.64 11.60 14.07
N GLN A 279 -0.94 12.54 13.44
CA GLN A 279 -1.53 13.68 12.76
C GLN A 279 -1.35 13.51 11.26
N GLU A 280 -2.45 13.25 10.55
CA GLU A 280 -2.45 13.21 9.09
C GLU A 280 -2.02 14.58 8.55
N GLN A 281 -1.09 14.59 7.60
CA GLN A 281 -0.68 15.81 6.94
C GLN A 281 -1.71 16.17 5.87
N THR A 282 -2.33 17.34 6.00
CA THR A 282 -3.13 17.90 4.92
C THR A 282 -2.20 18.20 3.74
N PRO A 283 -2.49 17.69 2.54
CA PRO A 283 -1.69 18.00 1.37
C PRO A 283 -1.70 19.51 1.12
N GLU A 284 -0.54 20.16 1.22
CA GLU A 284 -0.37 21.52 0.72
C GLU A 284 -0.31 21.44 -0.81
N PHE A 285 -1.26 22.09 -1.49
CA PHE A 285 -1.28 22.16 -2.94
C PHE A 285 -1.39 23.60 -3.41
N ASN A 286 -0.50 23.99 -4.32
CA ASN A 286 -0.53 25.31 -4.93
C ASN A 286 -1.51 25.31 -6.09
N VAL A 287 -2.70 25.87 -5.88
CA VAL A 287 -3.77 26.00 -6.89
C VAL A 287 -3.32 26.66 -8.20
N LYS A 288 -2.25 27.47 -8.18
CA LYS A 288 -1.68 28.07 -9.40
C LYS A 288 -1.05 27.06 -10.37
N GLN A 289 -0.86 25.82 -9.93
CA GLN A 289 -0.36 24.73 -10.79
C GLN A 289 -1.47 24.11 -11.66
N ILE A 290 -2.74 24.39 -11.38
CA ILE A 290 -3.86 23.92 -12.20
C ILE A 290 -3.91 24.80 -13.46
N PRO A 291 -3.74 24.24 -14.67
CA PRO A 291 -3.92 25.01 -15.89
C PRO A 291 -5.39 25.39 -16.08
N GLU A 292 -5.62 26.51 -16.77
CA GLU A 292 -6.98 26.96 -17.10
C GLU A 292 -7.69 25.91 -17.95
N ASN A 293 -8.95 25.60 -17.60
CA ASN A 293 -9.78 24.58 -18.26
C ASN A 293 -9.14 23.17 -18.33
N GLU A 294 -8.22 22.86 -17.40
CA GLU A 294 -7.66 21.52 -17.26
C GLU A 294 -7.76 21.02 -15.82
N VAL A 295 -7.59 19.70 -15.70
CA VAL A 295 -7.47 18.97 -14.45
C VAL A 295 -6.04 18.50 -14.32
N LEU A 296 -5.33 18.97 -13.30
CA LEU A 296 -4.03 18.44 -12.91
C LEU A 296 -4.20 17.15 -12.13
N VAL A 297 -3.59 16.07 -12.60
CA VAL A 297 -3.62 14.75 -11.96
C VAL A 297 -2.24 14.39 -11.46
N GLN A 298 -2.13 14.21 -10.15
CA GLN A 298 -0.94 13.71 -9.45
C GLN A 298 -1.09 12.21 -9.18
N ILE A 299 0.01 11.45 -9.33
CA ILE A 299 0.06 10.02 -9.07
C ILE A 299 0.98 9.75 -7.87
N PHE A 300 0.43 9.14 -6.83
CA PHE A 300 1.13 8.78 -5.60
C PHE A 300 1.30 7.27 -5.48
N GLU A 301 2.53 6.79 -5.36
CA GLU A 301 2.88 5.39 -5.10
C GLU A 301 3.22 5.17 -3.62
N GLY A 302 3.16 3.91 -3.15
CA GLY A 302 3.37 3.59 -1.73
C GLY A 302 2.20 3.98 -0.83
N VAL A 303 0.98 3.68 -1.27
CA VAL A 303 -0.28 4.02 -0.57
C VAL A 303 -1.00 2.77 -0.04
N ASN A 304 -2.00 2.98 0.81
CA ASN A 304 -2.83 1.91 1.36
C ASN A 304 -3.93 1.42 0.40
N ASP A 305 -4.28 0.13 0.46
CA ASP A 305 -5.26 -0.50 -0.45
C ASP A 305 -6.71 -0.43 0.03
N LYS A 306 -6.92 -0.10 1.31
CA LYS A 306 -8.24 -0.01 1.98
C LYS A 306 -8.40 1.23 2.84
N SER A 307 -7.48 2.18 2.69
CA SER A 307 -7.50 3.46 3.39
C SER A 307 -6.93 4.55 2.50
N PHE A 308 -7.41 5.77 2.70
CA PHE A 308 -6.75 6.96 2.14
C PHE A 308 -5.61 7.47 3.01
N LEU A 309 -5.50 6.95 4.23
CA LEU A 309 -4.38 7.24 5.10
C LEU A 309 -3.15 6.52 4.57
N SER A 310 -2.21 7.31 4.07
CA SER A 310 -0.84 6.89 3.74
C SER A 310 0.08 7.90 4.38
N ARG A 311 1.03 7.47 5.20
CA ARG A 311 1.87 8.38 5.99
C ARG A 311 3.04 8.93 5.18
N SER A 312 3.49 8.18 4.18
CA SER A 312 4.63 8.56 3.32
C SER A 312 4.39 8.32 1.82
N PRO A 313 3.24 8.76 1.25
CA PRO A 313 2.95 8.57 -0.17
C PRO A 313 3.97 9.33 -1.03
N GLN A 314 4.49 8.67 -2.07
CA GLN A 314 5.50 9.26 -2.96
C GLN A 314 4.84 9.80 -4.23
N LEU A 315 4.93 11.10 -4.48
CA LEU A 315 4.55 11.68 -5.77
C LEU A 315 5.51 11.19 -6.86
N THR A 316 5.07 10.27 -7.72
CA THR A 316 5.95 9.67 -8.74
C THR A 316 5.69 10.19 -10.15
N ASP A 317 4.55 10.82 -10.39
CA ASP A 317 4.19 11.32 -11.72
C ASP A 317 3.09 12.38 -11.63
N GLN A 318 2.95 13.17 -12.70
CA GLN A 318 1.83 14.09 -12.88
C GLN A 318 1.54 14.33 -14.36
N TYR A 319 0.27 14.54 -14.69
CA TYR A 319 -0.17 14.88 -16.03
C TYR A 319 -1.44 15.74 -15.97
N THR A 320 -1.85 16.30 -17.10
CA THR A 320 -3.10 17.05 -17.19
C THR A 320 -4.08 16.35 -18.13
N THR A 321 -5.37 16.55 -17.85
CA THR A 321 -6.47 16.10 -18.69
C THR A 321 -7.56 17.17 -18.71
N SER A 322 -8.57 17.03 -19.54
CA SER A 322 -9.57 18.07 -19.76
C SER A 322 -10.74 18.01 -18.77
N THR A 323 -10.98 16.88 -18.11
CA THR A 323 -12.13 16.69 -17.19
C THR A 323 -11.80 15.72 -16.06
N PHE A 324 -12.67 15.65 -15.04
CA PHE A 324 -12.61 14.61 -13.99
C PHE A 324 -13.14 13.25 -14.48
N ALA A 325 -12.64 12.75 -15.61
CA ALA A 325 -12.98 11.44 -16.16
C ALA A 325 -11.71 10.64 -16.49
N PHE A 326 -11.60 9.44 -15.92
CA PHE A 326 -10.38 8.63 -15.97
C PHE A 326 -10.67 7.22 -16.49
N PHE A 327 -10.26 6.97 -17.74
CA PHE A 327 -10.36 5.65 -18.39
C PHE A 327 -9.03 4.89 -18.42
N GLN A 328 -7.93 5.64 -18.37
CA GLN A 328 -6.56 5.17 -18.40
C GLN A 328 -5.68 6.23 -17.73
N ILE A 329 -4.56 5.81 -17.14
CA ILE A 329 -3.50 6.72 -16.68
C ILE A 329 -2.22 6.54 -17.52
N PRO A 330 -1.32 7.53 -17.58
CA PRO A 330 -0.04 7.39 -18.26
C PRO A 330 0.80 6.22 -17.71
N ASN A 331 1.41 5.49 -18.63
CA ASN A 331 2.31 4.38 -18.35
C ASN A 331 3.62 4.88 -17.72
N LYS A 332 4.21 4.05 -16.86
CA LYS A 332 5.57 4.27 -16.32
C LYS A 332 6.58 3.57 -17.21
N TYR A 333 7.72 4.22 -17.46
CA TYR A 333 8.79 3.69 -18.31
C TYR A 333 10.12 3.67 -17.54
N ASN A 334 10.96 2.66 -17.81
CA ASN A 334 12.36 2.68 -17.36
C ASN A 334 13.24 3.49 -18.33
N ALA A 335 14.54 3.61 -18.03
CA ALA A 335 15.50 4.36 -18.85
C ALA A 335 15.67 3.82 -20.29
N GLN A 336 15.27 2.58 -20.56
CA GLN A 336 15.24 1.97 -21.88
C GLN A 336 13.90 2.21 -22.62
N GLY A 337 12.95 2.91 -22.00
CA GLY A 337 11.62 3.14 -22.57
C GLY A 337 10.75 1.90 -22.63
N ILE A 338 11.06 0.90 -21.81
CA ILE A 338 10.22 -0.28 -21.60
C ILE A 338 9.16 0.10 -20.57
N LYS A 339 7.90 -0.22 -20.87
CA LYS A 339 6.79 -0.05 -19.94
C LYS A 339 7.03 -0.94 -18.72
N ILE A 340 6.99 -0.35 -17.53
CA ILE A 340 7.11 -1.03 -16.25
C ILE A 340 5.85 -0.81 -15.41
N ASP A 341 5.62 -1.68 -14.44
CA ASP A 341 4.49 -1.57 -13.54
C ASP A 341 4.73 -0.44 -12.50
N ARG A 342 3.63 0.23 -12.13
CA ARG A 342 3.58 1.05 -10.91
C ARG A 342 3.41 0.10 -9.71
N SER A 343 3.86 0.52 -8.54
CA SER A 343 3.48 -0.14 -7.30
C SER A 343 1.94 -0.18 -7.18
N SER A 344 1.41 -1.30 -6.68
CA SER A 344 -0.03 -1.50 -6.51
C SER A 344 -0.34 -1.75 -5.04
N PRO A 345 -1.27 -0.98 -4.44
CA PRO A 345 -2.03 0.11 -5.06
C PRO A 345 -1.18 1.39 -5.26
N PHE A 346 -1.70 2.30 -6.08
CA PHE A 346 -1.29 3.72 -6.11
C PHE A 346 -2.54 4.60 -6.02
N MET A 347 -2.39 5.90 -5.75
CA MET A 347 -3.49 6.86 -5.69
C MET A 347 -3.38 7.87 -6.83
N ILE A 348 -4.49 8.23 -7.44
CA ILE A 348 -4.59 9.47 -8.22
C ILE A 348 -5.23 10.56 -7.36
N ARG A 349 -4.69 11.77 -7.44
CA ARG A 349 -5.26 12.99 -6.86
C ARG A 349 -5.38 14.03 -7.96
N ALA A 350 -6.60 14.39 -8.29
CA ALA A 350 -6.92 15.32 -9.36
C ALA A 350 -7.44 16.64 -8.79
N TYR A 351 -6.98 17.74 -9.35
CA TYR A 351 -7.39 19.11 -9.03
C TYR A 351 -7.84 19.84 -10.29
N GLY A 352 -8.93 20.57 -10.19
CA GLY A 352 -9.52 21.29 -11.31
C GLY A 352 -10.63 22.20 -10.81
N ASN A 353 -10.97 23.20 -11.61
CA ASN A 353 -12.07 24.11 -11.29
C ASN A 353 -13.30 23.78 -12.14
N ALA A 354 -14.48 23.96 -11.56
CA ALA A 354 -15.74 23.86 -12.29
C ALA A 354 -16.79 24.79 -11.64
N VAL A 355 -17.68 25.34 -12.45
CA VAL A 355 -18.85 26.10 -12.00
C VAL A 355 -19.95 25.13 -11.62
N ILE A 356 -20.55 25.35 -10.44
CA ILE A 356 -21.77 24.65 -10.03
C ILE A 356 -22.92 25.62 -10.26
N PRO A 357 -23.80 25.40 -11.27
CA PRO A 357 -24.83 26.36 -11.63
C PRO A 357 -25.78 26.65 -10.46
N THR A 358 -26.40 27.83 -10.45
CA THR A 358 -27.32 28.20 -9.37
C THR A 358 -28.48 27.19 -9.23
N GLY A 359 -28.83 26.85 -7.99
CA GLY A 359 -29.96 25.99 -7.64
C GLY A 359 -29.57 24.56 -7.27
N THR A 360 -30.59 23.72 -7.06
CA THR A 360 -30.40 22.34 -6.61
C THR A 360 -29.90 21.42 -7.73
N HIS A 361 -28.74 20.81 -7.52
CA HIS A 361 -28.13 19.85 -8.45
C HIS A 361 -27.79 18.55 -7.77
N ARG A 362 -27.60 17.51 -8.58
CA ARG A 362 -27.08 16.20 -8.18
C ARG A 362 -25.68 16.04 -8.72
N ILE A 363 -24.71 15.72 -7.87
CA ILE A 363 -23.36 15.32 -8.29
C ILE A 363 -23.23 13.81 -8.15
N LEU A 364 -22.85 13.15 -9.23
CA LEU A 364 -22.55 11.73 -9.29
C LEU A 364 -21.04 11.53 -9.32
N VAL A 365 -20.55 10.69 -8.41
CA VAL A 365 -19.16 10.23 -8.36
C VAL A 365 -19.14 8.75 -8.66
N ARG A 366 -18.65 8.39 -9.85
CA ARG A 366 -18.42 7.01 -10.29
C ARG A 366 -16.95 6.69 -10.12
N ALA A 367 -16.62 5.58 -9.48
CA ALA A 367 -15.23 5.15 -9.33
C ALA A 367 -15.10 3.64 -9.32
N ARG A 368 -13.97 3.14 -9.84
CA ARG A 368 -13.63 1.71 -9.84
C ARG A 368 -13.36 1.18 -8.42
N ASN A 369 -12.84 2.01 -7.53
CA ASN A 369 -12.46 1.62 -6.18
C ASN A 369 -12.71 2.82 -5.25
N GLY A 370 -12.24 2.73 -3.99
CA GLY A 370 -12.40 3.79 -3.02
C GLY A 370 -11.99 5.14 -3.60
N ALA A 371 -12.93 6.09 -3.59
CA ALA A 371 -12.72 7.46 -4.06
C ALA A 371 -13.30 8.50 -3.10
N ARG A 372 -12.80 9.74 -3.17
CA ARG A 372 -13.30 10.91 -2.42
C ARG A 372 -13.43 12.10 -3.34
N LEU A 373 -14.50 12.87 -3.14
CA LEU A 373 -14.67 14.19 -3.76
C LEU A 373 -14.71 15.25 -2.69
N PHE A 374 -13.85 16.26 -2.84
CA PHE A 374 -13.87 17.48 -2.05
C PHE A 374 -14.22 18.67 -2.95
N ILE A 375 -15.00 19.60 -2.41
CA ILE A 375 -15.33 20.89 -3.03
C ILE A 375 -14.91 21.96 -2.04
N ASP A 376 -14.04 22.88 -2.47
CA ASP A 376 -13.44 23.94 -1.64
C ASP A 376 -12.83 23.43 -0.33
N GLY A 377 -12.21 22.25 -0.40
CA GLY A 377 -11.54 21.59 0.73
C GLY A 377 -12.47 20.78 1.64
N GLU A 378 -13.79 20.87 1.47
CA GLU A 378 -14.76 20.10 2.26
C GLU A 378 -15.08 18.76 1.58
N LEU A 379 -15.06 17.65 2.34
CA LEU A 379 -15.41 16.32 1.83
C LEU A 379 -16.91 16.23 1.55
N LYS A 380 -17.30 16.04 0.29
CA LYS A 380 -18.71 15.95 -0.15
C LYS A 380 -19.17 14.52 -0.45
N ALA A 381 -18.29 13.66 -0.94
CA ALA A 381 -18.64 12.25 -1.21
C ALA A 381 -17.47 11.30 -0.96
N THR A 382 -17.82 10.07 -0.58
CA THR A 382 -16.89 8.93 -0.45
C THR A 382 -17.50 7.72 -1.15
N VAL A 383 -16.82 7.21 -2.19
CA VAL A 383 -17.15 5.94 -2.84
C VAL A 383 -16.45 4.80 -2.05
N PRO A 384 -17.14 3.69 -1.75
CA PRO A 384 -16.54 2.60 -0.97
C PRO A 384 -15.38 1.91 -1.70
N PHE A 385 -14.47 1.34 -0.92
CA PHE A 385 -13.42 0.44 -1.43
C PHE A 385 -14.00 -0.84 -2.03
N PHE A 386 -13.23 -1.50 -2.89
CA PHE A 386 -13.61 -2.76 -3.53
C PHE A 386 -14.23 -3.78 -2.56
N ASN A 387 -15.46 -4.19 -2.86
CA ASN A 387 -16.13 -5.32 -2.20
C ASN A 387 -16.39 -6.51 -3.14
N ILE A 388 -15.73 -6.56 -4.30
CA ILE A 388 -15.93 -7.62 -5.30
C ILE A 388 -15.06 -8.85 -5.03
N SER A 389 -15.65 -10.05 -5.11
CA SER A 389 -14.91 -11.32 -5.00
C SER A 389 -13.92 -11.48 -6.15
N SER A 390 -12.75 -12.05 -5.88
CA SER A 390 -11.76 -12.45 -6.90
C SER A 390 -12.14 -13.75 -7.64
N LYS A 391 -13.27 -14.39 -7.29
CA LYS A 391 -13.70 -15.65 -7.91
C LYS A 391 -14.39 -15.39 -9.26
N ALA A 392 -14.05 -16.20 -10.26
CA ALA A 392 -14.61 -16.14 -11.62
C ALA A 392 -16.05 -16.67 -11.74
N SER A 393 -16.59 -17.31 -10.70
CA SER A 393 -17.95 -17.88 -10.64
C SER A 393 -19.00 -16.91 -10.05
N GLY A 394 -18.77 -15.60 -10.17
CA GLY A 394 -19.63 -14.59 -9.57
C GLY A 394 -20.99 -14.48 -10.27
N ALA A 395 -22.00 -13.99 -9.55
CA ALA A 395 -23.30 -13.68 -10.13
C ALA A 395 -23.17 -12.63 -11.25
N ILE A 396 -24.00 -12.78 -12.29
CA ILE A 396 -24.26 -11.71 -13.25
C ILE A 396 -25.19 -10.73 -12.54
N PHE A 397 -24.76 -9.50 -12.37
CA PHE A 397 -25.57 -8.44 -11.77
C PHE A 397 -26.42 -7.78 -12.86
N GLU A 398 -27.66 -7.43 -12.54
CA GLU A 398 -28.47 -6.59 -13.41
C GLU A 398 -27.83 -5.21 -13.50
N VAL A 399 -27.87 -4.63 -14.71
CA VAL A 399 -27.40 -3.27 -14.92
C VAL A 399 -28.49 -2.33 -14.42
N HIS A 400 -28.19 -1.54 -13.38
CA HIS A 400 -29.11 -0.56 -12.85
C HIS A 400 -29.06 0.75 -13.66
N HIS A 401 -30.24 1.28 -13.99
CA HIS A 401 -30.46 2.55 -14.73
C HIS A 401 -31.38 3.49 -13.94
N ASP A 402 -31.34 3.40 -12.61
CA ASP A 402 -32.25 4.05 -11.68
C ASP A 402 -31.94 5.54 -11.46
N LEU A 403 -30.74 6.00 -11.82
CA LEU A 403 -30.28 7.37 -11.55
C LEU A 403 -30.71 8.41 -12.61
N ALA A 404 -30.85 8.01 -13.88
CA ALA A 404 -31.38 8.83 -14.96
C ALA A 404 -31.88 7.95 -16.15
N PRO A 405 -32.82 8.43 -16.97
CA PRO A 405 -33.50 7.61 -18.00
C PRO A 405 -32.56 6.95 -19.00
N SER A 406 -31.54 7.66 -19.46
CA SER A 406 -30.62 7.20 -20.50
C SER A 406 -29.23 6.86 -19.97
N ILE A 407 -29.07 6.78 -18.64
CA ILE A 407 -27.77 6.67 -18.02
C ILE A 407 -27.01 5.45 -18.54
N ARG A 408 -25.73 5.65 -18.81
CA ARG A 408 -24.82 4.56 -19.12
C ARG A 408 -24.69 3.65 -17.91
N GLY A 409 -25.08 2.40 -18.10
CA GLY A 409 -25.05 1.37 -17.07
C GLY A 409 -23.70 1.24 -16.36
N LEU A 410 -23.76 1.05 -15.04
CA LEU A 410 -22.60 0.89 -14.17
C LEU A 410 -21.81 -0.37 -14.56
N GLN A 411 -20.51 -0.20 -14.81
CA GLN A 411 -19.65 -1.33 -15.17
C GLN A 411 -19.38 -2.21 -13.94
N ARG A 412 -19.27 -3.53 -14.15
CA ARG A 412 -18.97 -4.47 -13.06
C ARG A 412 -17.68 -4.07 -12.35
N GLY A 413 -17.77 -3.90 -11.04
CA GLY A 413 -16.65 -3.52 -10.18
C GLY A 413 -16.51 -2.03 -9.93
N ASP A 414 -17.23 -1.19 -10.68
CA ASP A 414 -17.37 0.24 -10.35
C ASP A 414 -18.46 0.42 -9.28
N SER A 415 -18.42 1.55 -8.59
CA SER A 415 -19.42 1.97 -7.60
C SER A 415 -19.76 3.44 -7.83
N GLU A 416 -20.96 3.83 -7.43
CA GLU A 416 -21.47 5.19 -7.59
C GLU A 416 -22.01 5.72 -6.28
N VAL A 417 -21.82 7.01 -6.06
CA VAL A 417 -22.48 7.79 -5.01
C VAL A 417 -23.04 9.04 -5.65
N VAL A 418 -24.29 9.37 -5.32
CA VAL A 418 -24.95 10.62 -5.72
C VAL A 418 -25.19 11.46 -4.48
N LEU A 419 -24.87 12.74 -4.56
CA LEU A 419 -25.14 13.74 -3.53
C LEU A 419 -25.93 14.91 -4.11
N THR A 420 -26.72 15.57 -3.27
CA THR A 420 -27.40 16.82 -3.62
C THR A 420 -26.57 18.01 -3.15
N ILE A 421 -26.45 19.04 -3.98
CA ILE A 421 -25.76 20.28 -3.66
C ILE A 421 -26.58 21.48 -4.15
N GLU A 422 -26.54 22.57 -3.37
CA GLU A 422 -27.04 23.87 -3.82
C GLU A 422 -25.89 24.64 -4.46
N GLY A 423 -25.98 24.88 -5.76
CA GLY A 423 -25.00 25.69 -6.47
C GLY A 423 -25.29 27.18 -6.34
N ASP A 424 -24.22 27.99 -6.38
CA ASP A 424 -24.27 29.44 -6.30
C ASP A 424 -23.92 30.12 -7.63
N GLY A 425 -23.63 29.34 -8.68
CA GLY A 425 -23.20 29.83 -9.99
C GLY A 425 -21.74 30.30 -10.04
N GLN A 426 -20.95 30.07 -8.99
CA GLN A 426 -19.54 30.42 -8.92
C GLN A 426 -18.64 29.23 -9.28
N GLN A 427 -17.37 29.55 -9.54
CA GLN A 427 -16.33 28.56 -9.77
C GLN A 427 -15.84 28.00 -8.42
N HIS A 428 -15.79 26.67 -8.32
CA HIS A 428 -15.31 25.96 -7.15
C HIS A 428 -14.06 25.14 -7.46
N LEU A 429 -13.20 24.95 -6.46
CA LEU A 429 -12.07 24.04 -6.55
C LEU A 429 -12.51 22.63 -6.21
N LEU A 430 -12.39 21.73 -7.17
CA LEU A 430 -12.62 20.31 -6.97
C LEU A 430 -11.29 19.60 -6.69
N ARG A 431 -11.29 18.74 -5.67
CA ARG A 431 -10.25 17.73 -5.44
C ARG A 431 -10.88 16.35 -5.46
N PHE A 432 -10.49 15.53 -6.42
CA PHE A 432 -10.90 14.13 -6.53
C PHE A 432 -9.72 13.23 -6.19
N GLU A 433 -9.93 12.20 -5.38
CA GLU A 433 -8.92 11.20 -5.06
C GLU A 433 -9.47 9.79 -5.28
N MET A 434 -8.65 8.89 -5.81
CA MET A 434 -9.02 7.48 -5.94
C MET A 434 -7.82 6.56 -5.75
N ILE A 435 -8.00 5.50 -4.96
CA ILE A 435 -7.05 4.39 -4.89
C ILE A 435 -7.22 3.49 -6.11
N VAL A 436 -6.15 3.26 -6.87
CA VAL A 436 -6.15 2.46 -8.09
C VAL A 436 -5.46 1.12 -7.83
N GLY A 437 -6.15 0.01 -8.10
CA GLY A 437 -5.64 -1.34 -7.84
C GLY A 437 -5.81 -1.79 -6.38
N GLY A 438 -4.83 -2.53 -5.86
CA GLY A 438 -4.91 -3.10 -4.50
C GLY A 438 -5.70 -4.41 -4.40
N GLY A 439 -5.56 -5.13 -3.27
CA GLY A 439 -6.27 -6.40 -3.04
C GLY A 439 -6.09 -7.48 -4.12
N LYS A 440 -4.91 -7.55 -4.75
CA LYS A 440 -4.59 -8.42 -5.91
C LYS A 440 -5.42 -8.16 -7.18
N ARG A 441 -5.99 -6.96 -7.32
CA ARG A 441 -6.74 -6.55 -8.52
C ARG A 441 -5.85 -5.74 -9.47
N ARG A 442 -6.23 -5.70 -10.74
CA ARG A 442 -5.53 -4.91 -11.75
C ARG A 442 -5.61 -3.42 -11.40
N PRO A 443 -4.52 -2.65 -11.53
CA PRO A 443 -4.53 -1.22 -11.30
C PRO A 443 -5.15 -0.48 -12.49
N GLU A 444 -6.47 -0.50 -12.57
CA GLU A 444 -7.27 0.15 -13.62
C GLU A 444 -8.23 1.17 -12.99
N THR A 445 -8.56 2.23 -13.72
CA THR A 445 -9.49 3.27 -13.25
C THR A 445 -10.96 2.97 -13.60
N GLY A 446 -11.26 1.92 -14.37
CA GLY A 446 -12.63 1.68 -14.83
C GLY A 446 -13.17 2.84 -15.66
N GLU A 447 -14.44 3.20 -15.48
CA GLU A 447 -15.02 4.41 -16.06
C GLU A 447 -15.29 5.45 -14.98
N THR A 448 -14.21 5.83 -14.26
CA THR A 448 -14.29 6.80 -13.16
C THR A 448 -14.62 8.19 -13.70
N ALA A 449 -15.59 8.86 -13.08
CA ALA A 449 -16.04 10.19 -13.49
C ALA A 449 -16.71 10.98 -12.36
N VAL A 450 -16.62 12.31 -12.44
CA VAL A 450 -17.47 13.25 -11.69
C VAL A 450 -18.43 13.92 -12.66
N CYS A 451 -19.73 13.76 -12.41
CA CYS A 451 -20.81 14.26 -13.26
C CYS A 451 -21.79 15.12 -12.45
N ILE A 452 -22.53 16.00 -13.13
CA ILE A 452 -23.57 16.86 -12.57
C ILE A 452 -24.86 16.71 -13.38
N ALA A 453 -26.01 16.81 -12.69
CA ALA A 453 -27.33 16.86 -13.29
C ALA A 453 -28.24 17.83 -12.52
N THR A 454 -29.28 18.32 -13.17
CA THR A 454 -30.45 18.87 -12.47
C THR A 454 -31.19 17.74 -11.74
N GLU A 455 -32.17 18.09 -10.90
CA GLU A 455 -32.94 17.14 -10.08
C GLU A 455 -33.50 15.95 -10.87
N ASN A 456 -34.00 16.18 -12.09
CA ASN A 456 -34.59 15.14 -12.96
C ASN A 456 -33.86 14.98 -14.31
N GLY A 457 -32.69 15.63 -14.46
CA GLY A 457 -31.93 15.63 -15.71
C GLY A 457 -31.04 14.41 -15.93
N GLU A 458 -30.44 14.35 -17.12
CA GLU A 458 -29.32 13.45 -17.42
C GLU A 458 -28.03 13.98 -16.76
N PHE A 459 -27.13 13.06 -16.40
CA PHE A 459 -25.81 13.43 -15.88
C PHE A 459 -24.85 13.77 -17.02
N SER A 460 -24.23 14.94 -16.98
CA SER A 460 -23.11 15.32 -17.86
C SER A 460 -21.83 15.46 -17.04
N LEU A 461 -20.66 15.39 -17.68
CA LEU A 461 -19.38 15.70 -17.03
C LEU A 461 -19.46 17.06 -16.32
N LEU A 462 -18.95 17.12 -15.08
CA LEU A 462 -18.84 18.39 -14.36
C LEU A 462 -17.64 19.18 -14.91
N SER A 463 -17.92 20.07 -15.87
CA SER A 463 -16.94 20.87 -16.60
C SER A 463 -17.61 22.11 -17.20
N ASP A 464 -16.87 23.22 -17.27
CA ASP A 464 -17.35 24.48 -17.85
C ASP A 464 -17.17 24.56 -19.38
N HIS A 465 -16.39 23.63 -19.93
CA HIS A 465 -15.87 23.70 -21.31
C HIS A 465 -16.10 22.41 -22.10
N ILE A 466 -16.55 21.33 -21.45
CA ILE A 466 -16.86 20.04 -22.08
C ILE A 466 -18.25 19.57 -21.63
N ASP A 467 -19.18 19.52 -22.57
CA ASP A 467 -20.49 18.91 -22.37
C ASP A 467 -20.52 17.50 -22.97
N VAL A 468 -20.41 16.50 -22.11
CA VAL A 468 -20.54 15.09 -22.47
C VAL A 468 -21.49 14.44 -21.49
N THR A 469 -22.67 14.06 -21.99
CA THR A 469 -23.66 13.32 -21.22
C THR A 469 -23.19 11.88 -20.97
N LEU A 470 -23.45 11.35 -19.77
CA LEU A 470 -23.18 9.97 -19.35
C LEU A 470 -24.20 9.01 -19.97
N THR A 471 -24.30 9.00 -21.30
CA THR A 471 -25.07 8.04 -22.10
C THR A 471 -24.12 7.29 -23.03
N ASN A 472 -24.54 6.15 -23.58
CA ASN A 472 -23.61 5.22 -24.25
C ASN A 472 -22.81 5.83 -25.40
N GLU A 473 -23.45 6.51 -26.35
CA GLU A 473 -22.77 7.03 -27.55
C GLU A 473 -21.76 8.15 -27.26
N PRO A 474 -22.16 9.29 -26.66
CA PRO A 474 -21.23 10.39 -26.39
C PRO A 474 -20.10 9.96 -25.44
N TRP A 475 -20.41 9.09 -24.46
CA TRP A 475 -19.40 8.58 -23.53
C TRP A 475 -18.34 7.71 -24.21
N LEU A 476 -18.74 6.82 -25.13
CA LEU A 476 -17.80 5.96 -25.86
C LEU A 476 -16.94 6.77 -26.83
N GLU A 477 -17.49 7.81 -27.47
CA GLU A 477 -16.70 8.73 -28.28
C GLU A 477 -15.68 9.49 -27.43
N PHE A 478 -16.11 10.06 -26.31
CA PHE A 478 -15.25 10.77 -25.38
C PHE A 478 -14.13 9.86 -24.84
N LYS A 479 -14.45 8.63 -24.43
CA LYS A 479 -13.47 7.63 -24.01
C LYS A 479 -12.38 7.36 -25.06
N ARG A 480 -12.76 7.24 -26.34
CA ARG A 480 -11.79 7.07 -27.44
C ARG A 480 -10.89 8.30 -27.59
N LYS A 481 -11.44 9.51 -27.42
CA LYS A 481 -10.67 10.77 -27.44
C LYS A 481 -9.67 10.81 -26.28
N SER A 482 -10.11 10.55 -25.05
CA SER A 482 -9.24 10.51 -23.87
C SER A 482 -8.12 9.48 -24.00
N HIS A 483 -8.39 8.29 -24.54
CA HIS A 483 -7.33 7.31 -24.81
C HIS A 483 -6.27 7.83 -25.79
N LYS A 484 -6.67 8.57 -26.84
CA LYS A 484 -5.72 9.18 -27.78
C LYS A 484 -4.84 10.23 -27.09
N GLU A 485 -5.41 11.03 -26.18
CA GLU A 485 -4.69 12.03 -25.39
C GLU A 485 -3.65 11.36 -24.47
N ILE A 486 -4.03 10.33 -23.72
CA ILE A 486 -3.09 9.57 -22.87
C ILE A 486 -2.00 8.89 -23.71
N ASN A 487 -2.33 8.31 -24.87
CA ASN A 487 -1.34 7.71 -25.77
C ASN A 487 -0.31 8.74 -26.31
N ALA A 488 -0.72 10.01 -26.48
CA ALA A 488 0.19 11.09 -26.85
C ALA A 488 1.14 11.44 -25.69
N ILE A 489 0.61 11.50 -24.45
CA ILE A 489 1.42 11.69 -23.24
C ILE A 489 2.42 10.54 -23.09
N ASP A 490 1.98 9.29 -23.24
CA ASP A 490 2.85 8.11 -23.17
C ASP A 490 3.99 8.15 -24.19
N ARG A 491 3.70 8.56 -25.42
CA ARG A 491 4.72 8.75 -26.45
C ARG A 491 5.76 9.79 -26.03
N LYS A 492 5.31 10.93 -25.49
CA LYS A 492 6.20 11.99 -24.99
C LYS A 492 7.05 11.50 -23.82
N ASN A 493 6.43 10.86 -22.83
CA ASN A 493 7.09 10.35 -21.63
C ASN A 493 8.15 9.29 -21.99
N ARG A 494 7.81 8.35 -22.89
CA ARG A 494 8.75 7.33 -23.37
C ARG A 494 9.94 7.96 -24.11
N LEU A 495 9.72 8.99 -24.93
CA LEU A 495 10.80 9.67 -25.64
C LEU A 495 11.72 10.46 -24.70
N ALA A 496 11.17 11.02 -23.63
CA ALA A 496 11.92 11.81 -22.64
C ALA A 496 12.95 10.96 -21.87
N VAL A 497 12.64 9.68 -21.61
CA VAL A 497 13.54 8.79 -20.84
C VAL A 497 14.52 7.99 -21.70
N THR A 498 14.38 8.00 -23.04
CA THR A 498 15.10 7.08 -23.95
C THR A 498 16.24 7.72 -24.74
N THR A 499 16.73 8.90 -24.40
CA THR A 499 17.76 9.58 -25.21
C THR A 499 19.00 8.70 -25.45
N THR A 500 19.59 8.13 -24.39
CA THR A 500 20.76 7.24 -24.49
C THR A 500 20.47 5.95 -25.24
N GLU A 501 19.31 5.32 -25.00
CA GLU A 501 18.90 4.09 -25.68
C GLU A 501 18.68 4.33 -27.18
N ARG A 502 18.06 5.46 -27.53
CA ARG A 502 17.85 5.87 -28.92
C ARG A 502 19.16 6.13 -29.64
N ASP A 503 20.11 6.79 -28.99
CA ASP A 503 21.45 7.02 -29.56
C ASP A 503 22.18 5.69 -29.82
N TYR A 504 22.06 4.75 -28.88
CA TYR A 504 22.60 3.40 -29.03
C TYR A 504 22.01 2.69 -30.26
N TRP A 505 20.67 2.64 -30.38
CA TRP A 505 20.02 2.02 -31.54
C TRP A 505 20.26 2.77 -32.84
N HIS A 506 20.32 4.09 -32.81
CA HIS A 506 20.61 4.90 -33.99
C HIS A 506 21.99 4.57 -34.56
N ARG A 507 23.03 4.52 -33.72
CA ARG A 507 24.39 4.11 -34.14
C ARG A 507 24.39 2.72 -34.76
N ARG A 508 23.67 1.76 -34.15
CA ARG A 508 23.55 0.41 -34.68
C ARG A 508 22.81 0.37 -36.02
N HIS A 509 21.74 1.16 -36.19
CA HIS A 509 21.04 1.27 -37.47
C HIS A 509 21.92 1.88 -38.55
N VAL A 510 22.73 2.89 -38.23
CA VAL A 510 23.71 3.46 -39.16
C VAL A 510 24.74 2.41 -39.59
N VAL A 511 25.32 1.67 -38.64
CA VAL A 511 26.27 0.57 -38.95
C VAL A 511 25.61 -0.54 -39.76
N ALA A 512 24.41 -0.96 -39.39
CA ALA A 512 23.66 -1.98 -40.12
C ALA A 512 23.35 -1.53 -41.55
N HIS A 513 22.95 -0.27 -41.72
CA HIS A 513 22.70 0.31 -43.04
C HIS A 513 23.98 0.36 -43.88
N ASP A 514 25.11 0.76 -43.30
CA ASP A 514 26.41 0.77 -43.98
C ASP A 514 26.81 -0.63 -44.45
N ILE A 515 26.74 -1.63 -43.56
CA ILE A 515 27.02 -3.04 -43.89
C ILE A 515 26.10 -3.52 -45.02
N ILE A 516 24.78 -3.32 -44.90
CA ILE A 516 23.81 -3.78 -45.88
C ILE A 516 24.01 -3.08 -47.23
N SER A 517 24.37 -1.79 -47.24
CA SER A 517 24.60 -1.02 -48.47
C SER A 517 25.80 -1.52 -49.28
N ASN A 518 26.75 -2.18 -48.62
CA ASN A 518 27.93 -2.78 -49.24
C ASN A 518 27.70 -4.23 -49.71
N LEU A 519 26.56 -4.85 -49.35
CA LEU A 519 26.21 -6.18 -49.84
C LEU A 519 25.59 -6.10 -51.24
N PRO A 520 25.74 -7.16 -52.07
CA PRO A 520 25.05 -7.24 -53.35
C PRO A 520 23.54 -7.06 -53.17
N LYS A 521 22.94 -6.19 -53.99
CA LYS A 521 21.48 -5.98 -53.98
C LYS A 521 20.80 -7.31 -54.28
N LEU A 522 19.90 -7.72 -53.39
CA LEU A 522 19.04 -8.87 -53.64
C LEU A 522 18.08 -8.54 -54.78
N ILE A 523 18.17 -9.32 -55.85
CA ILE A 523 17.25 -9.22 -56.99
C ILE A 523 16.09 -10.16 -56.70
N PRO A 524 14.85 -9.65 -56.56
CA PRO A 524 13.68 -10.51 -56.42
C PRO A 524 13.59 -11.53 -57.56
N PRO A 525 13.23 -12.80 -57.28
CA PRO A 525 13.00 -13.80 -58.32
C PRO A 525 11.87 -13.36 -59.25
N LYS A 526 11.80 -13.97 -60.44
CA LYS A 526 10.65 -13.73 -61.34
C LYS A 526 9.34 -14.07 -60.59
N PRO A 527 8.32 -13.21 -60.70
CA PRO A 527 7.00 -13.48 -60.12
C PRO A 527 6.46 -14.86 -60.55
N VAL A 528 6.02 -15.66 -59.57
CA VAL A 528 5.37 -16.97 -59.81
C VAL A 528 3.85 -16.89 -59.58
N PHE A 529 3.41 -16.06 -58.62
CA PHE A 529 2.00 -15.79 -58.30
C PHE A 529 1.79 -14.28 -58.27
N HIS A 530 1.38 -13.69 -59.39
CA HIS A 530 1.40 -12.23 -59.58
C HIS A 530 0.42 -11.51 -58.65
N GLU A 531 -0.77 -12.07 -58.52
CA GLU A 531 -1.88 -11.60 -57.69
C GLU A 531 -1.57 -11.62 -56.17
N SER A 532 -0.55 -12.37 -55.76
CA SER A 532 -0.16 -12.53 -54.35
C SER A 532 1.07 -11.70 -53.96
N ILE A 533 1.52 -10.77 -54.82
CA ILE A 533 2.68 -9.90 -54.55
C ILE A 533 2.20 -8.51 -54.13
N GLN A 534 2.45 -8.13 -52.88
CA GLN A 534 2.22 -6.79 -52.34
C GLN A 534 3.54 -6.01 -52.17
N ASN A 535 4.64 -6.73 -51.94
CA ASN A 535 5.97 -6.15 -51.79
C ASN A 535 7.08 -7.08 -52.35
N PRO A 536 8.33 -6.61 -52.52
CA PRO A 536 9.40 -7.42 -53.09
C PRO A 536 9.76 -8.70 -52.31
N ILE A 537 9.47 -8.77 -51.01
CA ILE A 537 9.71 -9.98 -50.18
C ILE A 537 8.78 -11.11 -50.62
N ASP A 538 7.54 -10.78 -51.00
CA ASP A 538 6.55 -11.77 -51.43
C ASP A 538 7.02 -12.55 -52.67
N GLN A 539 7.85 -11.95 -53.53
CA GLN A 539 8.41 -12.63 -54.70
C GLN A 539 9.37 -13.76 -54.29
N PHE A 540 10.16 -13.59 -53.23
CA PHE A 540 11.01 -14.64 -52.69
C PHE A 540 10.19 -15.77 -52.05
N ILE A 541 9.14 -15.42 -51.30
CA ILE A 541 8.23 -16.39 -50.66
C ILE A 541 7.48 -17.19 -51.75
N ASN A 542 6.91 -16.49 -52.74
CA ASN A 542 6.16 -17.08 -53.85
C ASN A 542 7.03 -17.98 -54.72
N ALA A 543 8.30 -17.63 -54.95
CA ALA A 543 9.24 -18.51 -55.66
C ALA A 543 9.49 -19.83 -54.91
N ARG A 544 9.59 -19.79 -53.57
CA ARG A 544 9.71 -21.00 -52.74
C ARG A 544 8.43 -21.83 -52.75
N LEU A 545 7.27 -21.19 -52.60
CA LEU A 545 5.97 -21.85 -52.68
C LEU A 545 5.77 -22.54 -54.04
N GLY A 546 6.08 -21.85 -55.13
CA GLY A 546 6.03 -22.42 -56.48
C GLY A 546 6.96 -23.62 -56.66
N SER A 547 8.20 -23.53 -56.16
CA SER A 547 9.14 -24.67 -56.17
C SER A 547 8.62 -25.86 -55.35
N ALA A 548 7.92 -25.59 -54.26
CA ALA A 548 7.26 -26.59 -53.42
C ALA A 548 5.88 -27.04 -53.95
N LYS A 549 5.44 -26.50 -55.10
CA LYS A 549 4.11 -26.74 -55.71
C LYS A 549 2.95 -26.40 -54.77
N GLN A 550 3.12 -25.37 -53.95
CA GLN A 550 2.09 -24.83 -53.06
C GLN A 550 1.57 -23.49 -53.58
N THR A 551 0.28 -23.22 -53.36
CA THR A 551 -0.36 -21.96 -53.75
C THR A 551 -0.47 -21.02 -52.54
N PRO A 552 -0.19 -19.71 -52.70
CA PRO A 552 -0.43 -18.73 -51.65
C PRO A 552 -1.90 -18.72 -51.26
N GLN A 553 -2.17 -18.65 -49.97
CA GLN A 553 -3.53 -18.46 -49.46
C GLN A 553 -3.87 -16.97 -49.41
N PRO A 554 -5.16 -16.60 -49.50
CA PRO A 554 -5.58 -15.21 -49.33
C PRO A 554 -5.08 -14.65 -48.00
N LEU A 555 -4.69 -13.36 -48.00
CA LEU A 555 -4.43 -12.65 -46.75
C LEU A 555 -5.71 -12.67 -45.91
N ILE A 556 -5.53 -12.94 -44.63
CA ILE A 556 -6.59 -12.92 -43.63
C ILE A 556 -6.28 -11.81 -42.63
N ASP A 557 -7.32 -11.27 -42.01
CA ASP A 557 -7.14 -10.33 -40.91
C ASP A 557 -6.47 -11.00 -39.70
N ASP A 558 -5.87 -10.19 -38.82
CA ASP A 558 -5.13 -10.66 -37.64
C ASP A 558 -5.98 -11.58 -36.74
N TYR A 559 -7.28 -11.32 -36.65
CA TYR A 559 -8.18 -12.08 -35.80
C TYR A 559 -8.45 -13.48 -36.39
N SER A 560 -8.66 -13.56 -37.69
CA SER A 560 -8.76 -14.80 -38.45
C SER A 560 -7.44 -15.60 -38.42
N PHE A 561 -6.29 -14.93 -38.44
CA PHE A 561 -4.97 -15.56 -38.33
C PHE A 561 -4.75 -16.22 -36.98
N ILE A 562 -4.99 -15.51 -35.88
CA ILE A 562 -4.81 -16.05 -34.52
C ILE A 562 -5.73 -17.25 -34.29
N ARG A 563 -6.97 -17.23 -34.79
CA ARG A 563 -7.89 -18.38 -34.69
C ARG A 563 -7.43 -19.63 -35.44
N ARG A 564 -6.59 -19.50 -36.47
CA ARG A 564 -6.04 -20.65 -37.22
C ARG A 564 -4.77 -21.23 -36.60
N LEU A 565 -4.11 -20.46 -35.73
CA LEU A 565 -2.92 -20.87 -34.98
C LEU A 565 -3.25 -21.55 -33.65
N ALA A 566 -4.37 -21.17 -33.03
CA ALA A 566 -4.95 -21.82 -31.85
C ALA A 566 -5.68 -23.10 -32.25
#